data_AF-A0A519GQD2-F1
#
_entry.id   AF-A0A519GQD2-F1
#
_cell.length_a   1.000
_cell.length_b   1.000
_cell.length_c   1.000
_cell.angle_alpha   90.00
_cell.angle_beta   90.00
_cell.angle_gamma   90.00
#
_symmetry.space_group_name_H-M   'P 1'
#
loop_
_entity.id
_entity.type
_entity.pdbx_description
1 polymer ?
#
loop_
_entity_poly.entity_id
_entity_poly.type
_entity_poly.pdbx_seq_one_letter_code
_entity_poly.pdbx_strand_id
1 'polypeptide(L)' 'MSKLPPVLANLPLPIIGSPLFIISTPKLVIAQCKAGVVGSMP' A
#
# COMPACT_ATOMS: atom_id res chain seq x y z
N MET A 1 13.57 -12.10 14.36
CA MET A 1 12.32 -11.32 14.51
C MET A 1 12.19 -10.40 13.31
N SER A 2 11.03 -10.39 12.65
CA SER A 2 10.75 -9.40 11.60
C SER A 2 10.88 -7.99 12.20
N LYS A 3 11.59 -7.08 11.52
CA LYS A 3 11.75 -5.68 11.96
C LYS A 3 10.51 -4.82 11.65
N LEU A 4 9.44 -5.43 11.14
CA LEU A 4 8.24 -4.73 10.72
C LEU A 4 7.26 -4.53 11.90
N PRO A 5 6.55 -3.40 11.95
CA PRO A 5 5.43 -3.20 12.87
C PRO A 5 4.36 -4.30 12.72
N PRO A 6 3.65 -4.69 13.80
CA PRO A 6 2.62 -5.72 13.75
C PRO A 6 1.53 -5.50 12.69
N VAL A 7 1.18 -4.24 12.42
CA VAL A 7 0.17 -3.88 11.40
C VAL A 7 0.59 -4.26 9.97
N LEU A 8 1.90 -4.38 9.71
CA LEU A 8 2.42 -4.78 8.40
C LEU A 8 2.81 -6.27 8.34
N ALA A 9 2.59 -7.03 9.43
CA ALA A 9 3.06 -8.41 9.55
C ALA A 9 2.37 -9.39 8.58
N ASN A 10 1.15 -9.07 8.15
CA ASN A 10 0.34 -9.94 7.29
C ASN A 10 0.29 -9.48 5.83
N LEU A 11 1.10 -8.49 5.43
CA LEU A 11 1.11 -8.04 4.04
C LEU A 11 1.97 -8.99 3.17
N PRO A 12 1.55 -9.32 1.94
CA PRO A 12 2.36 -10.13 1.02
C PRO A 12 3.69 -9.47 0.67
N LEU A 13 3.69 -8.14 0.56
CA LEU A 13 4.86 -7.32 0.28
C LEU A 13 4.85 -6.12 1.25
N PRO A 14 5.91 -5.83 2.01
CA PRO A 14 5.91 -4.73 2.98
C PRO A 14 6.16 -3.37 2.30
N ILE A 15 5.29 -2.99 1.37
CA ILE A 15 5.37 -1.78 0.56
C ILE A 15 4.09 -0.96 0.63
N ILE A 16 4.27 0.36 0.63
CA ILE A 16 3.21 1.36 0.74
C ILE A 16 3.35 2.31 -0.44
N GLY A 17 2.27 2.57 -1.17
CA GLY A 17 2.25 3.63 -2.18
C GLY A 17 2.39 5.00 -1.52
N SER A 18 3.16 5.91 -2.11
CA SER A 18 3.16 7.30 -1.65
C SER A 18 1.83 7.98 -2.01
N PRO A 19 1.21 8.77 -1.12
CA PRO A 19 0.02 9.54 -1.47
C PRO A 19 0.43 10.69 -2.40
N LEU A 20 -0.03 10.64 -3.65
CA LEU A 20 0.30 11.62 -4.68
C LEU A 20 -0.96 12.38 -5.09
N PHE A 21 -0.93 13.70 -4.98
CA PHE A 21 -2.00 14.56 -5.49
C PHE A 21 -2.18 14.32 -6.99
N ILE A 22 -3.44 14.24 -7.45
CA ILE A 22 -3.85 13.95 -8.84
C ILE A 22 -3.57 12.50 -9.31
N ILE A 23 -2.45 11.89 -8.91
CA ILE A 23 -2.03 10.57 -9.43
C ILE A 23 -2.66 9.41 -8.66
N SER A 24 -2.81 9.51 -7.34
CA SER A 24 -3.42 8.48 -6.49
C SER A 24 -4.94 8.42 -6.69
N THR A 25 -5.38 7.99 -7.86
CA THR A 25 -6.80 7.80 -8.19
C THR A 25 -7.35 6.50 -7.60
N PRO A 26 -8.68 6.37 -7.41
CA PRO A 26 -9.28 5.13 -6.91
C PRO A 26 -8.90 3.89 -7.74
N LYS A 27 -8.82 4.02 -9.07
CA LYS A 27 -8.42 2.91 -9.96
C LYS A 27 -6.99 2.42 -9.65
N LEU A 28 -6.05 3.34 -9.41
CA LEU A 28 -4.67 3.01 -9.06
C LEU A 28 -4.58 2.36 -7.68
N VAL A 29 -5.24 2.94 -6.67
CA VAL A 29 -5.26 2.43 -5.29
C VAL A 29 -5.82 1.00 -5.25
N ILE A 30 -6.90 0.73 -5.97
CA ILE A 30 -7.47 -0.62 -6.08
C ILE A 30 -6.49 -1.59 -6.73
N ALA A 31 -5.79 -1.18 -7.78
CA ALA A 31 -4.79 -2.01 -8.44
C ALA A 31 -3.61 -2.32 -7.50
N GLN A 32 -3.15 -1.33 -6.73
CA GLN A 32 -2.12 -1.50 -5.69
C GLN A 32 -2.56 -2.53 -4.63
N CYS A 33 -3.76 -2.38 -4.08
CA CYS A 33 -4.28 -3.32 -3.07
C CYS A 33 -4.38 -4.76 -3.62
N LYS A 34 -4.83 -4.93 -4.86
CA LYS A 34 -4.89 -6.25 -5.53
C LYS A 34 -3.51 -6.85 -5.78
N ALA A 35 -2.49 -6.01 -5.99
CA ALA A 35 -1.11 -6.43 -6.17
C ALA A 35 -0.36 -6.71 -4.85
N GLY A 36 -1.04 -6.60 -3.69
CA GLY A 36 -0.43 -6.84 -2.38
C GLY A 36 0.34 -5.64 -1.82
N VAL A 37 0.09 -4.43 -2.33
CA VAL A 37 0.66 -3.15 -1.85
C VAL A 37 -0.37 -2.44 -0.97
N VAL A 38 0.04 -1.76 0.10
CA VAL A 38 -0.85 -0.82 0.79
C VAL A 38 -1.10 0.38 -0.13
N GLY A 39 -2.31 0.49 -0.68
CA GLY A 39 -2.72 1.66 -1.45
C GLY A 39 -2.91 2.89 -0.55
N SER A 40 -2.64 4.07 -1.09
CA SER A 40 -2.80 5.34 -0.37
C SER A 40 -3.33 6.44 -1.30
N MET A 41 -4.09 7.36 -0.72
CA MET A 41 -4.70 8.50 -1.40
C MET A 41 -4.51 9.75 -0.53
N PRO A 42 -4.30 10.95 -1.13
CA PRO A 42 -4.42 12.22 -0.40
C PRO A 42 -5.78 12.34 0.31
#